data_AF-A0A9Q5B1B7-F1
#
_entry.id   AF-A0A9Q5B1B7-F1
#
_cell.length_a   1.000
_cell.length_b   1.000
_cell.length_c   1.000
_cell.angle_alpha   90.00
_cell.angle_beta   90.00
_cell.angle_gamma   90.00
#
_symmetry.space_group_name_H-M   'P 1'
#
loop_
_entity.id
_entity.type
_entity.pdbx_description
1 polymer ?
#
loop_
_entity_poly.entity_id
_entity_poly.type
_entity_poly.pdbx_seq_one_letter_code
_entity_poly.pdbx_strand_id
1 'polypeptide(L)'
;MTAIQLFQQRQSEPVCTDLIQMIRDGMIRRLKRFVVEPYDDGITWGIQTVAIATPDADDGDQFPVVIVDLHEDDQAAMSFALSVFDALKNAGRASGEDVCQWRRSLFTLVPNY
;
A
#
# COMPACT_ATOMS: atom_id res chain seq x y z
N MET A 1 12.76 -29.82 39.44
CA MET A 1 13.21 -28.61 38.73
C MET A 1 13.35 -28.99 37.26
N THR A 2 12.45 -28.53 36.40
CA THR A 2 12.47 -28.81 34.96
C THR A 2 12.61 -27.48 34.24
N ALA A 3 13.76 -27.30 33.56
CA ALA A 3 14.06 -26.12 32.77
C ALA A 3 13.24 -26.18 31.47
N ILE A 4 12.40 -25.17 31.25
CA ILE A 4 11.68 -24.97 30.00
C ILE A 4 12.71 -24.45 28.99
N GLN A 5 13.08 -25.30 28.03
CA GLN A 5 13.82 -24.86 26.85
C GLN A 5 12.89 -24.00 26.00
N LEU A 6 13.05 -22.69 26.11
CA LEU A 6 12.50 -21.72 25.17
C LEU A 6 13.09 -22.04 23.80
N PHE A 7 12.26 -22.59 22.91
CA PHE A 7 12.54 -22.67 21.48
C PHE A 7 13.03 -21.29 21.02
N GLN A 8 14.25 -21.24 20.49
CA GLN A 8 14.72 -20.09 19.73
C GLN A 8 13.76 -19.89 18.57
N GLN A 9 12.88 -18.89 18.69
CA GLN A 9 12.16 -18.34 17.56
C GLN A 9 13.21 -17.91 16.55
N ARG A 10 13.35 -18.68 15.47
CA ARG A 10 14.04 -18.25 14.26
C ARG A 10 13.44 -16.89 13.91
N GLN A 11 14.26 -15.86 13.99
CA GLN A 11 13.86 -14.49 13.71
C GLN A 11 13.41 -14.40 12.25
N SER A 12 12.10 -14.26 12.11
CA SER A 12 11.35 -13.35 11.24
C SER A 12 11.66 -13.39 9.74
N GLU A 13 10.70 -13.94 8.99
CA GLU A 13 10.39 -13.54 7.60
C GLU A 13 10.43 -12.01 7.46
N PRO A 14 10.81 -11.48 6.29
CA PRO A 14 10.87 -10.04 6.08
C PRO A 14 9.49 -9.44 6.35
N VAL A 15 9.37 -8.69 7.45
CA VAL A 15 8.20 -7.87 7.73
C VAL A 15 8.16 -6.82 6.63
N CYS A 16 7.29 -7.02 5.64
CA CYS A 16 7.09 -6.03 4.60
C CYS A 16 6.45 -4.80 5.22
N THR A 17 7.25 -3.75 5.35
CA THR A 17 6.91 -2.52 6.08
C THR A 17 6.10 -1.52 5.25
N ASP A 18 5.96 -1.73 3.93
CA ASP A 18 5.31 -0.79 3.01
C ASP A 18 4.69 -1.58 1.83
N LEU A 19 3.51 -1.12 1.37
CA LEU A 19 2.82 -1.59 0.17
C LEU A 19 3.74 -1.73 -1.04
N ILE A 20 4.65 -0.78 -1.27
CA ILE A 20 5.59 -0.84 -2.41
C ILE A 20 6.46 -2.10 -2.33
N GLN A 21 6.95 -2.41 -1.12
CA GLN A 21 7.75 -3.61 -0.89
C GLN A 21 6.91 -4.87 -1.10
N MET A 22 5.66 -4.89 -0.63
CA MET A 22 4.74 -6.00 -0.85
C MET A 22 4.47 -6.26 -2.34
N ILE A 23 4.39 -5.21 -3.16
CA ILE A 23 4.23 -5.34 -4.61
C ILE A 23 5.49 -5.92 -5.26
N ARG A 24 6.67 -5.43 -4.86
CA ARG A 24 7.96 -5.88 -5.40
C ARG A 24 8.25 -7.34 -5.06
N ASP A 25 7.87 -7.76 -3.86
CA ASP A 25 8.05 -9.13 -3.38
C ASP A 25 6.99 -10.10 -3.94
N GLY A 26 6.09 -9.61 -4.80
CA GLY A 26 5.10 -10.44 -5.50
C GLY A 26 3.86 -10.76 -4.69
N MET A 27 3.79 -10.33 -3.43
CA MET A 27 2.68 -10.63 -2.52
C MET A 27 1.38 -9.92 -2.89
N ILE A 28 1.43 -8.83 -3.65
CA ILE A 28 0.23 -8.14 -4.14
C ILE A 28 -0.03 -8.48 -5.59
N ARG A 29 -1.16 -9.14 -5.85
CA ARG A 29 -1.62 -9.46 -7.20
C ARG A 29 -2.31 -8.28 -7.89
N ARG A 30 -3.15 -7.55 -7.15
CA ARG A 30 -3.96 -6.46 -7.72
C ARG A 30 -4.35 -5.43 -6.67
N LEU A 31 -4.31 -4.15 -7.06
CA LEU A 31 -4.93 -3.05 -6.31
C LEU A 31 -6.42 -2.98 -6.63
N LYS A 32 -7.28 -3.05 -5.61
CA LYS A 32 -8.75 -2.97 -5.73
C LYS A 32 -9.24 -1.54 -5.56
N ARG A 33 -8.66 -0.83 -4.58
CA ARG A 33 -9.00 0.55 -4.27
C ARG A 33 -7.75 1.26 -3.79
N PHE A 34 -7.61 2.52 -4.18
CA PHE A 34 -6.58 3.41 -3.71
C PHE A 34 -7.20 4.79 -3.53
N VAL A 35 -7.10 5.34 -2.33
CA VAL A 35 -7.68 6.64 -1.97
C VAL A 35 -6.59 7.47 -1.31
N VAL A 36 -6.57 8.75 -1.65
CA VAL A 36 -5.83 9.75 -0.90
C VAL A 36 -6.85 10.68 -0.26
N GLU A 37 -6.80 10.83 1.05
CA GLU A 37 -7.77 11.63 1.79
C GLU A 37 -7.13 12.37 2.98
N PRO A 38 -7.69 13.51 3.40
CA PRO A 38 -7.25 14.17 4.62
C PRO A 38 -7.42 13.26 5.83
N TYR A 39 -6.46 13.31 6.73
CA TYR A 39 -6.48 12.62 8.02
C TYR A 39 -6.41 13.65 9.15
N ASP A 40 -7.36 13.55 10.08
CA ASP A 40 -7.40 14.37 11.29
C ASP A 40 -8.03 13.54 12.42
N ASP A 41 -7.25 13.19 13.43
CA ASP A 41 -7.71 12.50 14.65
C ASP A 41 -7.82 13.45 15.86
N GLY A 42 -7.67 14.76 15.64
CA GLY A 42 -7.65 15.80 16.67
C GLY A 42 -6.30 15.99 17.37
N ILE A 43 -5.31 15.14 17.09
CA ILE A 43 -3.94 15.23 17.62
C ILE A 43 -2.94 15.42 16.47
N THR A 44 -3.15 14.70 15.38
CA THR A 44 -2.31 14.67 14.19
C THR A 44 -3.16 15.07 12.99
N TRP A 45 -2.65 16.03 12.23
CA TRP A 45 -3.21 16.41 10.94
C TRP A 45 -2.25 16.01 9.83
N GLY A 46 -2.77 15.47 8.75
CA GLY A 46 -1.98 15.09 7.58
C GLY A 46 -2.84 14.56 6.45
N ILE A 47 -2.20 13.82 5.56
CA ILE A 47 -2.85 13.15 4.44
C ILE A 47 -2.61 11.65 4.57
N GLN A 48 -3.64 10.83 4.39
CA GLN A 48 -3.47 9.38 4.39
C GLN A 48 -3.72 8.78 3.01
N THR A 49 -2.97 7.75 2.67
CA THR A 49 -3.26 6.88 1.53
C THR A 49 -3.79 5.56 2.01
N VAL A 50 -4.99 5.20 1.55
CA VAL A 50 -5.66 3.94 1.89
C VAL A 50 -5.70 3.04 0.66
N ALA A 51 -5.02 1.90 0.75
CA ALA A 51 -4.96 0.89 -0.29
C ALA A 51 -5.69 -0.38 0.15
N ILE A 52 -6.56 -0.90 -0.72
CA ILE A 52 -7.13 -2.24 -0.58
C ILE A 52 -6.57 -3.07 -1.73
N ALA A 53 -5.87 -4.14 -1.38
CA ALA A 53 -5.17 -4.98 -2.33
C ALA A 53 -5.58 -6.45 -2.18
N THR A 54 -5.55 -7.19 -3.28
CA THR A 54 -5.72 -8.65 -3.28
C THR A 54 -4.34 -9.29 -3.21
N PRO A 55 -4.07 -10.12 -2.19
CA PRO A 55 -2.81 -10.84 -2.11
C PRO A 55 -2.69 -11.85 -3.27
N ASP A 56 -1.47 -12.24 -3.62
CA ASP A 56 -1.28 -13.37 -4.54
C ASP A 56 -1.59 -14.69 -3.83
N ALA A 57 -2.27 -15.59 -4.54
CA ALA A 57 -2.93 -16.74 -3.94
C ALA A 57 -1.95 -17.85 -3.50
N ASP A 58 -0.70 -17.76 -3.94
CA ASP A 58 0.36 -18.71 -3.61
C ASP A 58 0.94 -18.47 -2.20
N ASP A 59 0.66 -17.31 -1.56
CA ASP A 59 1.25 -16.90 -0.27
C ASP A 59 0.26 -16.88 0.93
N GLY A 60 -1.03 -17.20 0.76
CA GLY A 60 -1.96 -17.30 1.90
C GLY A 60 -3.42 -16.89 1.65
N ASP A 61 -4.17 -16.73 2.74
CA ASP A 61 -5.63 -16.53 2.76
C ASP A 61 -6.10 -15.42 1.79
N GLN A 62 -7.22 -15.68 1.12
CA GLN A 62 -7.81 -14.84 0.06
C GLN A 62 -8.37 -13.48 0.53
N PHE A 63 -8.10 -13.08 1.78
CA PHE A 63 -8.65 -11.85 2.34
C PHE A 63 -7.93 -10.62 1.75
N PRO A 64 -8.67 -9.55 1.45
CA PRO A 64 -8.05 -8.32 0.99
C PRO A 64 -7.16 -7.73 2.08
N VAL A 65 -5.96 -7.29 1.69
CA VAL A 65 -5.04 -6.56 2.55
C VAL A 65 -5.40 -5.09 2.51
N VAL A 66 -5.55 -4.46 3.68
CA VAL A 66 -5.76 -3.02 3.80
C VAL A 66 -4.49 -2.39 4.35
N ILE A 67 -3.92 -1.45 3.61
CA ILE A 67 -2.71 -0.72 4.00
C ILE A 67 -3.06 0.77 4.08
N VAL A 68 -2.61 1.40 5.16
CA VAL A 68 -2.83 2.81 5.43
C VAL A 68 -1.48 3.43 5.76
N ASP A 69 -1.09 4.43 4.96
CA ASP A 69 0.15 5.19 5.17
C ASP A 69 -0.21 6.65 5.42
N LEU A 70 0.37 7.24 6.47
CA LEU A 70 0.19 8.63 6.84
C LEU A 70 1.35 9.47 6.30
N HIS A 71 1.02 10.63 5.75
CA HIS A 71 1.94 11.55 5.09
C HIS A 71 1.81 12.94 5.69
N GLU A 72 2.92 13.68 5.71
CA GLU A 72 3.00 15.03 6.28
C GLU A 72 2.24 16.07 5.44
N ASP A 73 2.22 15.89 4.12
CA ASP A 73 1.57 16.81 3.18
C ASP A 73 1.06 16.09 1.91
N ASP A 74 0.35 16.86 1.06
CA ASP A 74 -0.14 16.37 -0.24
C ASP A 74 0.99 15.92 -1.17
N GLN A 75 2.15 16.58 -1.12
CA GLN A 75 3.27 16.28 -2.01
C GLN A 75 3.84 14.88 -1.71
N ALA A 76 4.02 14.55 -0.43
CA ALA A 76 4.46 13.25 0.04
C ALA A 76 3.44 12.16 -0.33
N ALA A 77 2.15 12.40 -0.07
CA ALA A 77 1.10 11.45 -0.42
C ALA A 77 1.01 11.19 -1.93
N MET A 78 1.12 12.24 -2.76
CA MET A 78 1.14 12.09 -4.21
C MET A 78 2.39 11.35 -4.69
N SER A 79 3.57 11.66 -4.14
CA SER A 79 4.82 10.98 -4.49
C SER A 79 4.76 9.49 -4.16
N PHE A 80 4.18 9.14 -3.01
CA PHE A 80 3.94 7.77 -2.62
C PHE A 80 2.98 7.05 -3.58
N ALA A 81 1.84 7.68 -3.91
CA ALA A 81 0.87 7.12 -4.85
C ALA A 81 1.49 6.82 -6.23
N LEU A 82 2.30 7.74 -6.76
CA LEU A 82 3.02 7.55 -8.02
C LEU A 82 3.99 6.36 -7.93
N SER A 83 4.69 6.23 -6.81
CA SER A 83 5.64 5.13 -6.57
C SER A 83 4.93 3.77 -6.50
N VAL A 84 3.74 3.71 -5.90
CA VAL A 84 2.89 2.51 -5.87
C VAL A 84 2.46 2.11 -7.29
N PHE A 85 2.01 3.07 -8.11
CA PHE A 85 1.59 2.78 -9.49
C PHE A 85 2.74 2.28 -10.35
N ASP A 86 3.93 2.89 -10.19
CA ASP A 86 5.12 2.46 -10.90
C ASP A 86 5.59 1.07 -10.43
N ALA A 87 5.48 0.77 -9.13
CA ALA A 87 5.76 -0.57 -8.62
C ALA A 87 4.83 -1.64 -9.23
N LEU A 88 3.53 -1.37 -9.31
CA LEU A 88 2.55 -2.27 -9.93
C LEU A 88 2.84 -2.52 -11.42
N LYS A 89 3.20 -1.45 -12.14
CA LYS A 89 3.59 -1.56 -13.55
C LYS A 89 4.86 -2.39 -13.73
N ASN A 90 5.88 -2.11 -12.91
CA ASN A 90 7.16 -2.82 -12.97
C ASN A 90 7.04 -4.30 -12.59
N ALA A 91 6.11 -4.63 -11.69
CA ALA A 91 5.75 -6.00 -11.33
C ALA A 91 4.84 -6.70 -12.37
N GLY A 92 4.50 -6.04 -13.49
CA GLY A 92 3.62 -6.60 -14.52
C GLY A 92 2.16 -6.74 -14.07
N ARG A 93 1.75 -6.07 -12.99
CA ARG A 93 0.39 -6.12 -12.42
C ARG A 93 -0.54 -5.01 -12.94
N ALA A 94 0.02 -4.05 -13.68
CA ALA A 94 -0.70 -2.96 -14.31
C ALA A 94 -0.11 -2.63 -15.69
N SER A 95 -0.96 -2.24 -16.64
CA SER A 95 -0.51 -1.72 -17.92
C SER A 95 -0.10 -0.25 -17.81
N GLY A 96 0.60 0.27 -18.82
CA GLY A 96 0.89 1.70 -18.89
C GLY A 96 -0.37 2.57 -18.97
N GLU A 97 -1.43 2.07 -19.59
CA GLU A 97 -2.72 2.77 -19.71
C GLU A 97 -3.42 2.86 -18.35
N ASP A 98 -3.41 1.78 -17.56
CA ASP A 98 -3.94 1.76 -16.20
C ASP A 98 -3.26 2.82 -15.33
N VAL A 99 -1.92 2.87 -15.36
CA VAL A 99 -1.14 3.86 -14.62
C VAL A 99 -1.49 5.28 -15.06
N CYS A 100 -1.61 5.53 -16.37
CA CYS A 100 -2.01 6.85 -16.87
C CYS A 100 -3.42 7.24 -16.42
N GLN A 101 -4.35 6.29 -16.33
CA GLN A 101 -5.69 6.55 -15.78
C GLN A 101 -5.63 6.86 -14.28
N TRP A 102 -4.89 6.08 -13.49
CA TRP A 102 -4.77 6.30 -12.05
C TRP A 102 -4.09 7.62 -11.70
N ARG A 103 -3.04 7.99 -12.46
CA ARG A 103 -2.40 9.30 -12.32
C ARG A 103 -3.39 10.44 -12.57
N ARG A 104 -4.28 10.30 -13.56
CA ARG A 104 -5.34 11.28 -13.83
C ARG A 104 -6.38 11.32 -12.71
N SER A 105 -6.72 10.18 -12.10
CA SER A 105 -7.70 10.14 -11.00
C SER A 105 -7.18 10.72 -9.68
N LEU A 106 -5.86 10.87 -9.50
CA LEU A 106 -5.29 11.60 -8.36
C LEU A 106 -5.61 13.09 -8.41
N PHE A 107 -5.87 13.64 -9.60
CA PHE A 107 -6.35 15.00 -9.74
C PHE A 107 -7.87 15.01 -9.54
N THR A 108 -8.33 15.50 -8.40
CA THR A 108 -9.73 15.87 -8.24
C THR A 108 -10.01 17.05 -9.17
N LEU A 109 -10.86 16.87 -10.18
CA LEU A 109 -11.45 17.99 -10.92
C LEU A 109 -12.21 18.85 -9.90
N VAL A 110 -11.65 19.99 -9.53
CA VAL A 110 -12.38 21.01 -8.77
C VAL A 110 -13.55 21.44 -9.66
N PRO A 111 -14.81 21.25 -9.25
CA PRO A 111 -15.93 21.80 -9.99
C PRO A 111 -15.75 23.31 -10.03
N ASN A 112 -15.65 23.88 -11.23
CA ASN A 112 -15.79 25.33 -11.40
C ASN A 112 -17.23 25.69 -11.03
N TYR A 113 -17.43 26.21 -9.82
CA TYR A 113 -18.68 26.85 -9.39
C TYR A 113 -18.76 28.28 -9.96
#